data_AF-A0A0B4FD53-F1
#
_entry.id   AF-A0A0B4FD53-F1
#
_cell.length_a   1.000
_cell.length_b   1.000
_cell.length_c   1.000
_cell.angle_alpha   90.00
_cell.angle_beta   90.00
_cell.angle_gamma   90.00
#
_symmetry.space_group_name_H-M   'P 1'
#
loop_
_entity.id
_entity.type
_entity.pdbx_description
1 polymer ?
#
loop_
_entity_poly.entity_id
_entity_poly.type
_entity_poly.pdbx_seq_one_letter_code
_entity_poly.pdbx_strand_id
1 'polypeptide(L)'
;MIARETTQMPLEVAVFSGESALKAQSQGASRVELNAPGSYHVGGTTPPIAELKRIAAKVTIPVRIMIRPRGAPGDGSPDFVYTPKEVAAMAQSIRDFKATGLLNPFRGDGFVFGLLQPAPPTSSASPAASAPTRRAACGCTRPP
;
A
#
# COMPACT_ATOMS: atom_id res chain seq x y z
N MET A 1 -0.78 -11.01 -40.01
CA MET A 1 -0.06 -10.57 -38.80
C MET A 1 -1.02 -10.71 -37.63
N ILE A 2 -0.81 -11.68 -36.73
CA ILE A 2 -1.61 -11.80 -35.51
C ILE A 2 -1.10 -10.70 -34.58
N ALA A 3 -1.91 -9.65 -34.33
CA ALA A 3 -1.60 -8.68 -33.29
C ALA A 3 -1.54 -9.45 -31.97
N ARG A 4 -0.38 -9.44 -31.30
CA ARG A 4 -0.29 -9.96 -29.94
C ARG A 4 -1.12 -9.03 -29.08
N GLU A 5 -2.28 -9.51 -28.64
CA GLU A 5 -3.04 -8.86 -27.59
C GLU A 5 -2.26 -9.06 -26.29
N THR A 6 -1.36 -8.13 -26.00
CA THR A 6 -0.70 -8.06 -24.70
C THR A 6 -1.77 -7.75 -23.67
N THR A 7 -2.12 -8.73 -22.84
CA THR A 7 -2.93 -8.50 -21.65
C THR A 7 -2.18 -7.51 -20.76
N GLN A 8 -2.53 -6.23 -20.88
CA GLN A 8 -1.83 -5.17 -20.17
C GLN A 8 -2.27 -5.23 -18.71
N MET A 9 -1.41 -5.80 -17.87
CA MET A 9 -1.66 -5.92 -16.44
C MET A 9 -1.72 -4.51 -15.82
N PRO A 10 -2.77 -4.17 -15.05
CA PRO A 10 -2.91 -2.83 -14.50
C PRO A 10 -1.81 -2.56 -13.47
N LEU A 11 -0.99 -1.55 -13.73
CA LEU A 11 0.13 -1.18 -12.86
C LEU A 11 -0.23 0.02 -11.98
N GLU A 12 0.00 -0.11 -10.68
CA GLU A 12 -0.01 1.01 -9.75
C GLU A 12 1.43 1.47 -9.47
N VAL A 13 1.65 2.79 -9.48
CA VAL A 13 2.97 3.38 -9.20
C VAL A 13 2.89 4.29 -7.98
N ALA A 14 3.69 4.01 -6.96
CA ALA A 14 3.87 4.90 -5.81
C ALA A 14 4.72 6.10 -6.18
N VAL A 15 4.22 7.30 -5.90
CA VAL A 15 4.82 8.58 -6.29
C VAL A 15 4.91 9.53 -5.10
N PHE A 16 6.01 10.27 -5.02
CA PHE A 16 6.35 11.13 -3.87
C PHE A 16 6.33 12.62 -4.24
N SER A 17 5.69 12.98 -5.36
CA SER A 17 5.44 14.35 -5.76
C SER A 17 4.34 14.38 -6.83
N GLY A 18 3.67 15.53 -6.98
CA GLY A 18 2.71 15.72 -8.06
C GLY A 18 3.34 15.59 -9.45
N GLU A 19 4.59 16.01 -9.64
CA GLU A 19 5.29 15.86 -10.92
C GLU A 19 5.55 14.39 -11.27
N SER A 20 5.96 13.59 -10.28
CA SER A 20 6.14 12.15 -10.44
C SER A 20 4.83 11.44 -10.80
N ALA A 21 3.69 11.89 -10.25
CA ALA A 21 2.37 11.36 -10.59
C ALA A 21 2.02 11.56 -12.07
N LEU A 22 2.23 12.78 -12.58
CA LEU A 22 1.98 13.10 -13.99
C LEU A 22 2.92 12.35 -14.93
N LYS A 23 4.18 12.18 -14.53
CA LYS A 23 5.15 11.37 -15.27
C LYS A 23 4.72 9.90 -15.33
N ALA A 24 4.32 9.31 -14.20
CA ALA A 24 3.84 7.92 -14.15
C ALA A 24 2.63 7.71 -15.08
N GLN A 25 1.67 8.64 -15.07
CA GLN A 25 0.54 8.62 -16.00
C GLN A 25 0.99 8.64 -17.46
N SER A 26 1.92 9.54 -17.82
CA SER A 26 2.44 9.64 -19.20
C SER A 26 3.17 8.38 -19.68
N GLN A 27 3.63 7.55 -18.75
CA GLN A 27 4.32 6.28 -19.04
C GLN A 27 3.37 5.07 -19.04
N GLY A 28 2.05 5.30 -18.90
CA GLY A 28 1.05 4.23 -18.97
C GLY A 28 0.72 3.57 -17.63
N ALA A 29 1.04 4.20 -16.49
CA ALA A 29 0.54 3.74 -15.20
C ALA A 29 -0.99 3.72 -15.20
N SER A 30 -1.59 2.63 -14.71
CA SER A 30 -3.04 2.48 -14.63
C SER A 30 -3.62 3.18 -13.39
N ARG A 31 -2.80 3.38 -12.36
CA ARG A 31 -3.15 4.07 -11.11
C ARG A 31 -1.89 4.63 -10.46
N VAL A 32 -2.04 5.64 -9.63
CA VAL A 32 -0.94 6.17 -8.80
C VAL A 32 -1.29 6.18 -7.32
N GLU A 33 -0.30 5.90 -6.47
CA GLU A 33 -0.37 6.12 -5.03
C GLU A 33 0.43 7.37 -4.66
N LEU A 34 -0.27 8.42 -4.23
CA LEU A 34 0.30 9.71 -3.85
C LEU A 34 0.75 9.69 -2.38
N ASN A 35 2.05 9.91 -2.19
CA ASN A 35 2.74 9.99 -0.91
C ASN A 35 3.37 11.37 -0.69
N ALA A 36 3.73 11.69 0.55
CA ALA A 36 4.41 12.93 0.88
C ALA A 36 5.80 13.04 0.22
N PRO A 37 6.21 14.26 -0.21
CA PRO A 37 7.58 14.50 -0.61
C PRO A 37 8.58 14.15 0.50
N GLY A 38 9.66 13.48 0.11
CA GLY A 38 10.71 13.06 1.04
C GLY A 38 10.37 11.85 1.90
N SER A 39 9.15 11.30 1.88
CA SER A 39 8.79 10.17 2.76
C SER A 39 9.18 8.78 2.22
N TYR A 40 9.93 8.69 1.12
CA TYR A 40 10.33 7.41 0.53
C TYR A 40 11.11 6.53 1.51
N HIS A 41 12.07 7.12 2.22
CA HIS A 41 12.94 6.42 3.17
C HIS A 41 12.20 5.83 4.38
N VAL A 42 10.99 6.31 4.69
CA VAL A 42 10.12 5.76 5.74
C VAL A 42 8.97 4.90 5.20
N GLY A 43 8.91 4.66 3.89
CA GLY A 43 7.87 3.84 3.25
C GLY A 43 6.56 4.58 2.95
N GLY A 44 6.56 5.92 2.88
CA GLY A 44 5.38 6.70 2.53
C GLY A 44 4.61 7.24 3.74
N THR A 45 4.29 8.54 3.72
CA THR A 45 3.41 9.19 4.70
C THR A 45 2.34 10.03 4.00
N THR A 46 1.35 10.49 4.77
CA THR A 46 0.25 11.31 4.26
C THR A 46 0.78 12.57 3.54
N PRO A 47 0.47 12.76 2.24
CA PRO A 47 0.91 13.94 1.52
C PRO A 47 0.20 15.21 2.02
N PRO A 48 0.80 16.40 1.84
CA PRO A 48 0.07 17.64 2.01
C PRO A 48 -0.97 17.79 0.89
N ILE A 49 -2.11 18.42 1.18
CA ILE A 49 -3.20 18.67 0.21
C ILE A 49 -2.71 19.42 -1.05
N ALA A 50 -1.66 20.23 -0.92
CA ALA A 50 -1.04 20.92 -2.03
C ALA A 50 -0.58 19.97 -3.15
N GLU A 51 -0.12 18.75 -2.84
CA GLU A 51 0.25 17.76 -3.87
C GLU A 51 -0.96 17.33 -4.70
N LEU A 52 -2.08 17.04 -4.05
CA LEU A 52 -3.32 16.68 -4.76
C LEU A 52 -3.79 17.85 -5.63
N LYS A 53 -3.79 19.07 -5.09
CA LYS A 53 -4.17 20.29 -5.84
C LYS A 53 -3.32 20.49 -7.10
N ARG A 54 -2.01 20.23 -7.04
CA ARG A 54 -1.09 20.35 -8.19
C ARG A 54 -1.48 19.44 -9.36
N ILE A 55 -1.98 18.24 -9.06
CA ILE A 55 -2.26 17.23 -10.09
C ILE A 55 -3.72 17.13 -10.47
N ALA A 56 -4.66 17.61 -9.64
CA ALA A 56 -6.08 17.35 -9.78
C ALA A 56 -6.66 17.72 -11.16
N ALA A 57 -6.21 18.82 -11.76
CA ALA A 57 -6.67 19.27 -13.08
C ALA A 57 -6.04 18.51 -14.27
N LYS A 58 -4.95 17.76 -14.04
CA LYS A 58 -4.13 17.12 -15.09
C LYS A 58 -4.15 15.60 -15.03
N VAL A 59 -4.45 15.03 -13.87
CA VAL A 59 -4.50 13.58 -13.66
C VAL A 59 -5.84 13.02 -14.15
N THR A 60 -5.78 12.00 -15.00
CA THR A 60 -6.93 11.31 -15.60
C THR A 60 -7.07 9.88 -15.09
N ILE A 61 -5.99 9.28 -14.58
CA ILE A 61 -5.99 7.96 -13.94
C ILE A 61 -6.39 8.05 -12.45
N PRO A 62 -6.90 6.97 -11.84
CA PRO A 62 -7.23 6.97 -10.43
C PRO A 62 -6.04 7.33 -9.53
N VAL A 63 -6.34 8.04 -8.44
CA VAL A 63 -5.37 8.45 -7.43
C VAL A 63 -5.70 7.82 -6.09
N ARG A 64 -4.75 7.10 -5.51
CA ARG A 64 -4.80 6.57 -4.16
C ARG A 64 -3.96 7.44 -3.24
N ILE A 65 -4.54 7.97 -2.17
CA ILE A 65 -3.82 8.83 -1.23
C ILE A 65 -3.38 7.99 -0.04
N MET A 66 -2.07 8.00 0.26
CA MET A 66 -1.54 7.42 1.47
C MET A 66 -2.10 8.16 2.69
N ILE A 67 -2.64 7.43 3.65
CA ILE A 67 -3.05 7.94 4.96
C ILE A 67 -2.21 7.21 6.01
N ARG A 68 -1.07 7.81 6.35
CA ARG A 68 -0.10 7.30 7.31
C ARG A 68 0.58 8.49 8.02
N PRO A 69 0.33 8.69 9.32
CA PRO A 69 0.73 9.92 10.02
C PRO A 69 2.24 9.98 10.32
N ARG A 70 2.91 8.82 10.39
CA ARG A 70 4.35 8.70 10.67
C ARG A 70 4.95 7.47 10.00
N GLY A 71 6.27 7.46 9.90
CA GLY A 71 7.04 6.26 9.56
C GLY A 71 7.05 5.22 10.67
N ALA A 72 7.84 4.17 10.44
CA ALA A 72 8.11 3.16 11.45
C ALA A 72 8.76 3.81 12.70
N PRO A 73 8.36 3.42 13.92
CA PRO A 73 8.97 3.91 15.14
C PRO A 73 10.47 3.61 15.21
N GLY A 74 11.27 4.57 15.69
CA GLY A 74 12.72 4.39 15.88
C GLY A 74 13.12 3.61 17.13
N ASP A 75 12.16 3.36 18.04
CA ASP A 75 12.35 2.64 19.30
C ASP A 75 12.20 1.11 19.15
N GLY A 76 11.99 0.62 17.93
CA GLY A 76 11.78 -0.79 17.63
C GLY A 76 10.37 -1.30 17.94
N SER A 77 9.45 -0.42 18.34
CA SER A 77 8.05 -0.80 18.52
C SER A 77 7.40 -1.18 17.17
N PRO A 78 6.36 -2.05 17.18
CA PRO A 78 5.72 -2.51 15.95
C PRO A 78 5.15 -1.36 15.12
N ASP A 79 5.41 -1.38 13.80
CA ASP A 79 4.79 -0.43 12.88
C ASP A 79 3.29 -0.69 12.73
N PHE A 80 2.53 0.33 12.30
CA PHE A 80 1.07 0.31 12.11
C PHE A 80 0.21 0.11 13.37
N VAL A 81 0.81 0.07 14.55
CA VAL A 81 0.10 0.19 15.84
C VAL A 81 0.03 1.66 16.22
N TYR A 82 -1.16 2.26 16.15
CA TYR A 82 -1.37 3.68 16.35
C TYR A 82 -2.06 4.00 17.67
N THR A 83 -1.66 5.11 18.29
CA THR A 83 -2.36 5.71 19.41
C THR A 83 -3.72 6.27 18.98
N PRO A 84 -4.68 6.45 19.90
CA PRO A 84 -5.96 7.08 19.58
C PRO A 84 -5.83 8.46 18.92
N LYS A 85 -4.79 9.23 19.30
CA LYS A 85 -4.49 10.54 18.72
C LYS A 85 -4.05 10.42 17.25
N GLU A 86 -3.23 9.44 16.92
CA GLU A 86 -2.78 9.20 15.55
C GLU A 86 -3.93 8.72 14.66
N VAL A 87 -4.80 7.83 15.17
CA VAL A 87 -6.01 7.40 14.46
C VAL A 87 -6.94 8.58 14.20
N ALA A 88 -7.12 9.48 15.17
CA ALA A 88 -7.89 10.70 14.99
C ALA A 88 -7.30 11.62 13.91
N ALA A 89 -5.96 11.75 13.86
CA ALA A 89 -5.26 12.52 12.82
C ALA A 89 -5.41 11.89 11.42
N MET A 90 -5.38 10.56 11.30
CA MET A 90 -5.67 9.84 10.05
C MET A 90 -7.09 10.12 9.57
N ALA A 91 -8.07 10.01 10.46
CA ALA A 91 -9.47 10.29 10.15
C ALA A 91 -9.68 11.76 9.74
N GLN A 92 -8.98 12.69 10.40
CA GLN A 92 -9.02 14.10 10.01
C GLN A 92 -8.44 14.32 8.62
N SER A 93 -7.29 13.72 8.32
CA SER A 93 -6.67 13.80 6.98
C SER A 93 -7.64 13.33 5.88
N ILE A 94 -8.34 12.22 6.10
CA ILE A 94 -9.36 11.72 5.16
C ILE A 94 -10.49 12.74 4.97
N ARG A 95 -10.98 13.35 6.06
CA ARG A 95 -12.01 14.40 5.98
C ARG A 95 -11.52 15.61 5.19
N ASP A 96 -10.30 16.06 5.45
CA ASP A 96 -9.72 17.23 4.79
C ASP A 96 -9.56 16.98 3.28
N PHE A 97 -9.08 15.80 2.88
CA PHE A 97 -9.00 15.42 1.47
C PHE A 97 -10.38 15.35 0.80
N LYS A 98 -11.38 14.76 1.47
CA LYS A 98 -12.76 14.75 0.94
C LYS A 98 -13.33 16.17 0.79
N ALA A 99 -13.07 17.04 1.75
CA ALA A 99 -13.54 18.43 1.73
C ALA A 99 -12.95 19.26 0.58
N THR A 100 -11.82 18.84 -0.02
CA THR A 100 -11.27 19.51 -1.20
C THR A 100 -12.16 19.38 -2.45
N GLY A 101 -13.01 18.34 -2.53
CA GLY A 101 -13.80 18.04 -3.73
C GLY A 101 -12.97 17.59 -4.94
N LEU A 102 -11.67 17.33 -4.79
CA LEU A 102 -10.76 16.97 -5.89
C LEU A 102 -10.71 15.47 -6.19
N LEU A 103 -11.30 14.65 -5.32
CA LEU A 103 -11.37 13.20 -5.47
C LEU A 103 -12.65 12.80 -6.18
N ASN A 104 -12.51 11.95 -7.18
CA ASN A 104 -13.61 11.42 -7.97
C ASN A 104 -13.75 9.90 -7.75
N PRO A 105 -14.80 9.44 -7.04
CA PRO A 105 -15.03 8.01 -6.83
C PRO A 105 -15.34 7.26 -8.14
N PHE A 106 -15.90 7.92 -9.15
CA PHE A 106 -16.15 7.32 -10.47
C PHE A 106 -14.87 7.09 -11.27
N ARG A 107 -13.83 7.91 -11.03
CA ARG A 107 -12.47 7.66 -11.56
C ARG A 107 -11.78 6.50 -10.84
N GLY A 108 -12.26 6.14 -9.63
CA GLY A 108 -11.66 5.13 -8.77
C GLY A 108 -10.66 5.69 -7.74
N ASP A 109 -10.72 7.00 -7.47
CA ASP A 109 -9.90 7.64 -6.45
C ASP A 109 -10.24 7.11 -5.05
N GLY A 110 -9.25 7.09 -4.16
CA GLY A 110 -9.48 6.64 -2.80
C GLY A 110 -8.28 6.81 -1.89
N PHE A 111 -8.30 6.06 -0.79
CA PHE A 111 -7.29 6.12 0.25
C PHE A 111 -6.63 4.76 0.43
N VAL A 112 -5.40 4.77 0.92
CA VAL A 112 -4.62 3.59 1.35
C VAL A 112 -4.19 3.81 2.78
N PHE A 113 -4.51 2.87 3.66
CA PHE A 113 -4.10 2.86 5.06
C PHE A 113 -4.16 1.43 5.60
N GLY A 114 -3.49 1.20 6.71
CA GLY A 114 -3.56 -0.06 7.46
C GLY A 114 -3.32 0.23 8.93
N LEU A 115 -4.01 -0.50 9.81
CA LEU A 115 -3.86 -0.41 11.26
C LEU A 115 -3.83 -1.84 11.80
N LEU A 116 -2.89 -2.10 12.72
CA LEU A 116 -2.76 -3.39 13.38
C LEU A 116 -3.14 -3.26 14.85
N GLN A 117 -3.64 -4.36 15.41
CA GLN A 117 -3.74 -4.52 16.85
C GLN A 117 -2.41 -5.07 17.38
N PRO A 118 -1.97 -4.67 18.58
CA PRO A 118 -0.86 -5.33 19.24
C PRO A 118 -1.14 -6.82 19.36
N ALA A 119 -0.19 -7.66 18.95
CA ALA A 119 -0.30 -9.09 19.21
C ALA A 119 -0.27 -9.31 20.74
N PRO A 120 -1.11 -10.21 21.29
CA PRO A 120 -0.93 -10.64 22.67
C PRO A 120 0.47 -11.27 22.81
N PRO A 121 1.14 -11.14 23.97
CA PRO A 121 2.43 -11.77 24.19
C PRO A 121 2.26 -13.28 23.97
N THR A 122 2.92 -13.82 22.95
CA THR A 122 2.96 -15.26 22.73
C THR A 122 3.77 -15.86 23.88
N SER A 123 3.12 -16.55 24.81
CA SER A 123 3.82 -17.43 25.75
C SER A 123 4.53 -18.49 24.90
N SER A 124 5.84 -18.39 24.79
CA SER A 124 6.66 -19.37 24.09
C SER A 124 6.63 -20.69 24.86
N ALA A 125 5.70 -21.56 24.48
CA ALA A 125 5.86 -22.99 24.62
C ALA A 125 5.44 -23.60 23.29
N SER A 126 6.38 -23.63 22.35
CA SER A 126 6.27 -24.56 21.22
C SER A 126 6.35 -25.97 21.84
N PRO A 127 5.37 -26.86 21.70
CA PRO A 127 5.71 -28.27 21.76
C PRO A 127 6.65 -28.49 20.57
N ALA A 128 7.84 -28.98 20.86
CA ALA A 128 8.73 -29.47 19.82
C ALA A 128 7.90 -30.37 18.90
N ALA A 129 7.82 -30.02 17.63
CA ALA A 129 7.33 -30.94 16.61
C ALA A 129 8.27 -32.15 16.65
N SER A 130 7.85 -33.21 17.35
CA SER A 130 8.50 -34.51 17.27
C SER A 130 8.34 -34.97 15.83
N ALA A 131 9.41 -34.87 15.06
CA ALA A 131 9.49 -35.43 13.73
C ALA A 131 9.09 -36.91 13.78
N PRO A 132 8.13 -37.39 12.97
CA PRO A 132 7.92 -38.81 12.83
C PRO A 132 9.15 -39.40 12.15
N THR A 133 9.82 -40.30 12.89
CA THR A 133 10.95 -41.10 12.43
C THR A 133 10.63 -41.75 11.09
N ARG A 134 11.49 -41.48 10.12
CA ARG A 134 11.52 -42.07 8.78
C ARG A 134 11.39 -43.59 8.86
N ARG A 135 10.27 -44.16 8.40
CA ARG A 135 10.16 -45.61 8.13
C ARG A 135 10.14 -45.80 6.61
N ALA A 136 11.11 -46.58 6.14
CA ALA A 136 11.37 -46.84 4.74
C ALA A 136 10.35 -47.83 4.14
N ALA A 137 10.25 -47.72 2.80
CA ALA A 137 10.02 -48.78 1.80
C ALA A 137 8.63 -48.93 1.15
N CYS A 138 8.75 -49.31 -0.14
CA CYS A 138 7.76 -49.76 -1.12
C CYS A 138 6.92 -48.63 -1.79
N GLY A 139 7.00 -48.33 -3.08
CA GLY A 139 7.40 -49.10 -4.25
C GLY A 139 6.19 -49.17 -5.19
N CYS A 140 6.16 -48.40 -6.28
CA CYS A 140 5.29 -48.62 -7.44
C CYS A 140 5.79 -47.80 -8.64
N THR A 141 6.02 -48.51 -9.74
CA THR A 141 6.49 -48.06 -11.04
C THR A 141 5.41 -47.32 -11.84
N ARG A 142 5.86 -46.51 -12.79
CA ARG A 142 5.04 -45.69 -13.71
C ARG A 142 4.62 -46.54 -14.94
N PRO A 143 3.35 -46.49 -15.39
CA PRO A 143 2.94 -47.12 -16.65
C PRO A 143 3.24 -46.18 -17.86
N PRO A 144 3.24 -46.71 -19.10
CA PRO A 144 3.88 -46.09 -20.27
C PRO A 144 3.27 -44.76 -20.72
#